data_AF-F8C9W4-F1
#
_entry.id   AF-F8C9W4-F1
#
_cell.length_a   1.000
_cell.length_b   1.000
_cell.length_c   1.000
_cell.angle_alpha   90.00
_cell.angle_beta   90.00
_cell.angle_gamma   90.00
#
_symmetry.space_group_name_H-M   'P 1'
#
loop_
_entity.id
_entity.type
_entity.pdbx_description
1 polymer ?
#
loop_
_entity_poly.entity_id
_entity_poly.type
_entity_poly.pdbx_seq_one_letter_code
_entity_poly.pdbx_strand_id
1 'polypeptide(L)' 'MGNETKRPATYEDLMALPENMVGQIIDGELIALPRPASPHAVAHSV' A
#
# COMPACT_ATOMS: atom_id res chain seq x y z
N MET A 1 4.21 -25.45 3.37
CA MET A 1 4.23 -23.98 3.43
C MET A 1 2.88 -23.55 3.94
N GLY A 2 2.79 -23.02 5.16
CA GLY A 2 1.51 -22.77 5.82
C GLY A 2 0.70 -21.72 5.06
N ASN A 3 -0.46 -22.12 4.54
CA ASN A 3 -1.51 -21.16 4.22
C ASN A 3 -2.20 -20.82 5.53
N GLU A 4 -1.57 -19.95 6.31
CA GLU A 4 -2.31 -19.19 7.31
C GLU A 4 -3.36 -18.40 6.52
N THR A 5 -4.63 -18.63 6.84
CA THR A 5 -5.74 -17.83 6.34
C THR A 5 -5.50 -16.40 6.83
N LYS A 6 -4.72 -15.62 6.07
CA LYS A 6 -4.42 -14.24 6.42
C LYS A 6 -5.75 -13.52 6.53
N ARG A 7 -5.96 -12.84 7.66
CA ARG A 7 -7.10 -11.93 7.80
C ARG A 7 -7.08 -10.96 6.61
N PRO A 8 -8.23 -10.70 5.98
CA PRO A 8 -8.27 -9.70 4.91
C PRO A 8 -7.80 -8.36 5.47
N ALA A 9 -7.04 -7.63 4.66
CA ALA A 9 -6.54 -6.31 4.99
C ALA A 9 -7.71 -5.35 5.23
N THR A 10 -7.59 -4.54 6.28
CA THR A 10 -8.56 -3.51 6.65
C THR A 10 -7.95 -2.13 6.50
N TYR A 11 -8.81 -1.11 6.61
CA TYR A 11 -8.37 0.28 6.58
C TYR A 11 -7.40 0.63 7.73
N GLU A 12 -7.49 -0.06 8.86
CA GLU A 12 -6.54 0.10 9.98
C GLU A 12 -5.12 -0.31 9.57
N ASP A 13 -5.00 -1.33 8.71
CA ASP A 13 -3.71 -1.76 8.19
C ASP A 13 -3.08 -0.69 7.27
N LEU A 14 -3.89 0.12 6.58
CA LEU A 14 -3.41 1.29 5.84
C LEU A 14 -2.92 2.41 6.77
N MET A 15 -3.65 2.65 7.86
CA MET A 15 -3.26 3.66 8.86
C MET A 15 -2.00 3.26 9.65
N ALA A 16 -1.72 1.97 9.75
CA ALA A 16 -0.52 1.45 10.40
C ALA A 16 0.74 1.55 9.52
N LEU A 17 0.62 1.98 8.25
CA LEU A 17 1.77 2.10 7.35
C LEU A 17 2.72 3.23 7.77
N PRO A 18 4.03 3.06 7.53
CA PRO A 18 4.99 4.15 7.66
C PRO A 18 4.64 5.34 6.76
N GLU A 19 4.96 6.56 7.20
CA GLU A 19 4.65 7.81 6.50
C GLU A 19 5.20 7.91 5.06
N ASN A 20 6.30 7.20 4.79
CA ASN A 20 6.98 7.18 3.51
C ASN A 20 6.47 6.09 2.56
N MET A 21 5.44 5.35 2.97
CA MET A 21 4.78 4.33 2.17
C MET A 21 3.39 4.77 1.72
N VAL A 22 2.96 4.20 0.61
CA VAL A 22 1.61 4.30 0.09
C VAL A 22 1.06 2.88 0.00
N GLY A 23 -0.14 2.67 0.54
CA GLY A 23 -0.81 1.37 0.56
C GLY A 23 -2.06 1.32 -0.29
N GLN A 24 -2.37 0.14 -0.82
CA GLN A 24 -3.61 -0.18 -1.52
C GLN A 24 -4.11 -1.56 -1.09
N ILE A 25 -5.43 -1.74 -0.99
CA ILE A 25 -6.04 -3.05 -0.69
C ILE A 25 -6.66 -3.58 -1.98
N ILE A 26 -6.20 -4.74 -2.46
CA ILE A 26 -6.72 -5.42 -3.67
C ILE A 26 -7.07 -6.85 -3.27
N ASP A 27 -8.32 -7.27 -3.52
CA ASP A 27 -8.81 -8.62 -3.18
C ASP A 27 -8.58 -9.03 -1.71
N GLY A 28 -8.60 -8.05 -0.80
CA GLY A 28 -8.35 -8.27 0.63
C GLY A 28 -6.87 -8.40 0.99
N GLU A 29 -5.95 -8.12 0.07
CA GLU A 29 -4.50 -8.08 0.32
C GLU A 29 -4.00 -6.63 0.38
N LEU A 30 -3.20 -6.31 1.40
CA LEU A 30 -2.50 -5.04 1.51
C LEU A 30 -1.21 -5.07 0.69
N ILE A 31 -1.13 -4.19 -0.30
CA ILE A 31 0.06 -3.96 -1.11
C ILE A 31 0.61 -2.57 -0.72
N ALA A 32 1.85 -2.53 -0.22
CA ALA A 32 2.52 -1.30 0.17
C ALA A 32 3.75 -1.04 -0.70
N LEU A 33 3.89 0.21 -1.13
CA LEU A 33 4.94 0.67 -2.03
C LEU A 33 5.61 1.93 -1.45
N PRO A 34 6.90 2.18 -1.70
CA PRO A 34 7.52 3.45 -1.36
C PRO A 34 6.80 4.62 -2.04
N ARG A 35 6.77 5.79 -1.39
CA ARG A 35 6.23 7.00 -1.99
C ARG A 35 6.94 7.30 -3.33
N PRO A 36 6.19 7.57 -4.42
CA PRO A 36 6.79 7.89 -5.71
C PRO A 36 7.71 9.12 -5.63
N ALA A 37 8.87 9.03 -6.29
CA ALA A 37 9.82 10.13 -6.36
C ALA A 37 9.29 11.28 -7.25
N SER A 38 9.89 12.48 -7.10
CA SER A 38 9.49 13.72 -7.80
C SER A 38 9.17 13.57 -9.30
N PRO A 39 9.89 12.77 -10.11
CA PRO A 39 9.54 12.58 -11.52
C PRO A 39 8.10 12.10 -11.76
N HIS A 40 7.54 11.28 -10.86
CA HIS A 40 6.14 10.81 -10.96
C HIS A 40 5.14 11.94 -10.71
N ALA A 41 5.43 12.81 -9.75
CA ALA A 41 4.59 13.97 -9.46
C ALA A 41 4.56 14.95 -10.66
N VAL A 42 5.73 15.20 -11.26
CA VAL A 42 5.84 16.04 -12.46
C VAL A 42 5.04 15.44 -13.62
N ALA A 43 5.21 14.14 -13.89
CA ALA A 43 4.48 13.44 -14.95
C ALA A 43 2.96 13.40 -14.73
N HIS A 44 2.49 13.41 -13.48
CA HIS A 44 1.07 13.44 -13.16
C HIS A 44 0.43 14.84 -13.32
N SER A 45 1.23 15.91 -13.21
CA SER A 45 0.74 17.30 -13.23
C SER A 45 0.69 17.97 -14.61
N VAL A 46 1.25 17.30 -15.63
CA VAL A 46 1.28 17.80 -17.02
C VAL A 46 0.06 17.37 -17.83
#